data_AF-A0A559LL06-F1
#
_entry.id   AF-A0A559LL06-F1
#
_cell.length_a   1.000
_cell.length_b   1.000
_cell.length_c   1.000
_cell.angle_alpha   90.00
_cell.angle_beta   90.00
_cell.angle_gamma   90.00
#
_symmetry.space_group_name_H-M   'P 1'
#
loop_
_entity.id
_entity.type
_entity.pdbx_description
1 polymer ?
#
loop_
_entity_poly.entity_id
_entity_poly.type
_entity_poly.pdbx_seq_one_letter_code
_entity_poly.pdbx_strand_id
1 'polypeptide(L)' 'MADKTKIRYTYLGYEEWQASEPQLKKLIQDDTGVEYWIETRSIPPMGIPPPVTKDCIEKLKGLNGVKVDEIEEDD' A
#
# COMPACT_ATOMS: atom_id res chain seq x y z
N MET A 1 20.80 1.13 6.53
CA MET A 1 19.54 0.81 7.21
C MET A 1 18.46 1.41 6.33
N ALA A 2 17.50 0.62 5.83
CA ALA A 2 16.45 1.19 5.00
C ALA A 2 15.43 1.85 5.92
N ASP A 3 15.29 3.17 5.82
CA ASP A 3 14.20 3.91 6.46
C ASP A 3 12.88 3.34 5.93
N LYS A 4 12.18 2.59 6.79
CA LYS A 4 10.88 2.01 6.48
C LYS A 4 9.80 2.93 7.01
N THR A 5 8.91 3.37 6.14
CA THR A 5 7.79 4.26 6.48
C THR A 5 6.51 3.45 6.51
N LYS A 6 5.68 3.69 7.52
CA LYS A 6 4.35 3.12 7.60
C LYS A 6 3.44 3.87 6.64
N ILE A 7 2.68 3.13 5.86
CA ILE A 7 1.74 3.73 4.91
C ILE A 7 0.35 3.16 5.09
N ARG A 8 -0.61 3.88 4.53
CA ARG A 8 -1.98 3.42 4.33
C ARG A 8 -2.34 3.65 2.88
N TYR A 9 -2.87 2.63 2.23
CA TYR A 9 -3.37 2.76 0.87
C TYR A 9 -4.89 2.67 0.82
N THR A 10 -5.50 3.43 -0.08
CA THR A 10 -6.92 3.40 -0.42
C THR A 10 -7.05 3.41 -1.93
N TYR A 11 -8.05 2.73 -2.48
CA TYR A 11 -8.38 2.83 -3.90
C TYR A 11 -9.44 3.91 -4.12
N LEU A 12 -9.34 4.63 -5.24
CA LEU A 12 -10.29 5.68 -5.60
C LEU A 12 -11.63 5.11 -6.09
N GLY A 13 -11.61 3.91 -6.65
CA GLY A 13 -12.77 3.26 -7.23
C GLY A 13 -12.64 1.74 -7.27
N TYR A 14 -13.75 1.08 -7.62
CA TYR A 14 -13.81 -0.37 -7.79
C TYR A 14 -12.95 -0.84 -8.98
N GLU A 15 -12.99 -0.12 -10.09
CA GLU A 15 -12.24 -0.47 -11.30
C GLU A 15 -10.74 -0.36 -11.06
N GLU A 16 -10.30 0.74 -10.43
CA GLU A 16 -8.89 0.91 -10.09
C GLU A 16 -8.42 -0.08 -9.03
N TRP A 17 -9.29 -0.48 -8.09
CA TRP A 17 -8.98 -1.58 -7.18
C TRP A 17 -8.71 -2.89 -7.92
N GLN A 18 -9.61 -3.31 -8.82
CA GLN A 18 -9.42 -4.56 -9.57
C GLN A 18 -8.16 -4.53 -10.45
N ALA A 19 -7.82 -3.37 -11.02
CA ALA A 19 -6.64 -3.22 -11.86
C ALA A 19 -5.33 -3.16 -11.05
N SER A 20 -5.34 -2.42 -9.93
CA SER A 20 -4.12 -2.09 -9.18
C SER A 20 -3.84 -3.03 -8.01
N GLU A 21 -4.83 -3.74 -7.44
CA GLU A 21 -4.64 -4.67 -6.31
C GLU A 21 -3.52 -5.69 -6.53
N PRO A 22 -3.49 -6.48 -7.62
CA PRO A 22 -2.47 -7.52 -7.77
C PRO A 22 -1.06 -6.93 -7.87
N GLN A 23 -0.93 -5.76 -8.51
CA GLN A 23 0.35 -5.07 -8.63
C GLN A 23 0.79 -4.45 -7.30
N LEU A 24 -0.14 -3.81 -6.59
CA LEU A 24 0.07 -3.24 -5.26
C LEU A 24 0.54 -4.32 -4.29
N LYS A 25 -0.16 -5.45 -4.24
CA LYS A 25 0.17 -6.56 -3.34
C LYS A 25 1.55 -7.12 -3.63
N LYS A 26 1.87 -7.30 -4.92
CA LYS A 26 3.18 -7.78 -5.34
C LYS A 26 4.32 -6.82 -4.97
N LEU A 27 4.13 -5.51 -5.12
CA LEU A 27 5.13 -4.50 -4.74
C LEU A 27 5.43 -4.54 -3.23
N ILE A 28 4.39 -4.62 -2.40
CA ILE A 28 4.53 -4.70 -0.95
C ILE A 28 5.18 -6.02 -0.53
N GLN A 29 4.80 -7.13 -1.15
CA GLN A 29 5.38 -8.44 -0.87
C GLN A 29 6.86 -8.51 -1.27
N ASP A 30 7.25 -7.93 -2.41
CA ASP A 30 8.65 -7.89 -2.87
C ASP A 30 9.51 -7.04 -1.92
N ASP A 31 8.98 -5.92 -1.42
CA ASP A 31 9.69 -5.02 -0.49
C ASP A 31 9.78 -5.57 0.94
N THR A 32 8.69 -6.16 1.45
CA THR A 32 8.55 -6.51 2.87
C THR A 32 8.62 -8.01 3.16
N GLY A 33 8.45 -8.86 2.15
CA GLY A 33 8.31 -10.31 2.29
C GLY A 33 6.97 -10.76 2.87
N VAL A 34 6.03 -9.84 3.12
CA VAL A 34 4.75 -10.12 3.77
C VAL A 34 3.64 -10.21 2.73
N GLU A 35 2.87 -11.29 2.78
CA GLU A 35 1.79 -11.58 1.84
C GLU A 35 0.41 -11.06 2.31
N TYR A 36 0.22 -10.94 3.62
CA TYR A 36 -1.06 -10.56 4.23
C TYR A 36 -0.87 -9.51 5.31
N TRP A 37 -1.79 -8.54 5.36
CA TRP A 37 -1.85 -7.51 6.38
C TRP A 37 -3.31 -7.12 6.66
N ILE A 38 -3.49 -6.18 7.58
CA ILE A 38 -4.83 -5.75 8.00
C ILE A 38 -5.44 -4.89 6.89
N GLU A 39 -6.58 -5.36 6.38
CA GLU A 39 -7.41 -4.65 5.41
C GLU A 39 -8.84 -4.47 5.96
N THR A 40 -9.51 -3.38 5.57
CA THR A 40 -10.91 -3.16 5.91
C THR A 40 -11.83 -4.11 5.15
N ARG A 41 -13.00 -4.44 5.72
CA ARG A 41 -14.01 -5.29 5.07
C ARG A 41 -14.92 -4.50 4.11
N SER A 42 -14.41 -3.44 3.49
CA SER A 42 -15.11 -2.57 2.56
C SER A 42 -14.68 -2.86 1.12
N ILE A 43 -15.49 -2.45 0.15
CA ILE A 43 -15.14 -2.54 -1.28
C ILE A 43 -15.18 -1.12 -1.85
N PRO A 44 -14.05 -0.56 -2.31
CA PRO A 44 -12.72 -1.17 -2.28
C PRO A 44 -12.12 -1.24 -0.86
N PRO A 45 -11.26 -2.22 -0.57
CA PRO A 45 -10.62 -2.36 0.73
C PRO A 45 -9.58 -1.25 0.94
N MET A 46 -9.37 -0.87 2.19
CA MET A 46 -8.27 0.02 2.59
C MET A 46 -7.32 -0.78 3.46
N GLY A 47 -6.02 -0.73 3.17
CA GLY A 47 -5.02 -1.55 3.85
C GLY A 47 -3.94 -0.73 4.53
N ILE A 48 -3.41 -1.28 5.62
CA ILE A 48 -2.22 -0.78 6.30
C ILE A 48 -1.17 -1.89 6.22
N PRO A 49 -0.33 -1.89 5.18
CA PRO A 49 0.73 -2.88 5.06
C PRO A 49 1.83 -2.65 6.13
N PRO A 50 2.74 -3.63 6.30
CA PRO A 50 3.94 -3.40 7.10
C PRO A 50 4.76 -2.22 6.56
N PRO A 51 5.66 -1.65 7.37
CA PRO A 51 6.52 -0.54 6.97
C PRO A 51 7.31 -0.89 5.70
N VAL A 52 7.16 -0.07 4.67
CA VAL A 52 7.77 -0.25 3.35
C VAL A 52 8.91 0.74 3.14
N THR A 53 9.82 0.47 2.21
CA THR A 53 10.86 1.45 1.82
C THR A 53 10.28 2.59 1.00
N LYS A 54 10.97 3.75 1.00
CA LYS A 54 10.56 4.92 0.19
C LYS A 54 10.42 4.61 -1.30
N ASP A 55 11.27 3.74 -1.85
CA ASP A 55 11.19 3.30 -3.24
C ASP A 55 9.86 2.58 -3.53
N CYS A 56 9.42 1.71 -2.61
CA CYS A 56 8.11 1.06 -2.72
C CYS A 56 6.97 2.07 -2.64
N ILE A 57 7.05 3.08 -1.77
CA ILE A 57 6.04 4.15 -1.68
C ILE A 57 5.91 4.92 -2.98
N GLU A 58 7.02 5.29 -3.62
CA GLU A 58 7.00 5.97 -4.92
C GLU A 58 6.36 5.10 -6.00
N LYS A 59 6.68 3.80 -6.03
CA LYS A 59 6.04 2.84 -6.96
C LYS A 59 4.53 2.71 -6.70
N LEU A 60 4.11 2.66 -5.43
CA LEU A 60 2.70 2.58 -5.05
C LEU A 60 1.93 3.86 -5.39
N LYS A 61 2.54 5.03 -5.18
CA LYS A 61 1.97 6.33 -5.60
C LYS A 61 1.87 6.48 -7.13
N GLY A 62 2.69 5.74 -7.88
CA GLY A 62 2.61 5.66 -9.33
C GLY A 62 1.48 4.78 -9.87
N LEU A 63 0.80 4.02 -9.01
CA LEU A 63 -0.34 3.19 -9.43
C LEU A 63 -1.56 4.06 -9.72
N ASN A 64 -2.24 3.79 -10.82
CA ASN A 64 -3.43 4.54 -11.20
C ASN A 64 -4.59 4.20 -10.25
N GLY A 65 -5.17 5.25 -9.64
CA GLY A 65 -6.30 5.12 -8.72
C GLY A 65 -5.97 4.50 -7.35
N VAL A 66 -4.71 4.51 -6.94
CA VAL A 66 -4.30 4.22 -5.57
C VAL A 66 -3.87 5.52 -4.90
N LYS A 67 -4.46 5.81 -3.74
CA LYS A 67 -4.01 6.87 -2.85
C LYS A 67 -3.18 6.26 -1.73
N VAL A 68 -1.95 6.75 -1.54
CA VAL A 68 -1.05 6.33 -0.47
C VAL A 68 -0.83 7.50 0.48
N ASP A 69 -1.26 7.34 1.72
CA ASP A 69 -0.97 8.25 2.82
C ASP A 69 0.19 7.68 3.65
N GLU A 70 1.22 8.48 3.89
CA GLU A 70 2.29 8.14 4.83
C GLU A 70 1.80 8.43 6.25
N ILE A 71 1.95 7.45 7.15
CA ILE A 71 1.61 7.59 8.56
C ILE A 71 2.93 7.84 9.30
N GLU A 72 3.17 9.08 9.67
CA GLU A 72 4.21 9.42 10.65
C GLU A 72 3.75 8.88 12.01
N GLU A 73 4.49 7.92 12.57
CA GLU A 73 4.37 7.59 14.00
C GLU A 73 4.98 8.76 14.77
N ASP A 74 4.14 9.74 15.12
CA ASP A 74 4.46 10.79 16.09
C ASP A 74 4.50 10.11 17.47
N ASP A 75 5.72 9.96 18.02
CA ASP A 75 6.00 9.50 19.40
C ASP A 75 5.78 10.64 20.41
#